data_AF-V5KX07-F1
#
_entry.id   AF-V5KX07-F1
#
_cell.length_a   1.000
_cell.length_b   1.000
_cell.length_c   1.000
_cell.angle_alpha   90.00
_cell.angle_beta   90.00
_cell.angle_gamma   90.00
#
_symmetry.space_group_name_H-M   'P 1'
#
loop_
_entity.id
_entity.type
_entity.pdbx_description
1 polymer ?
#
loop_
_entity_poly.entity_id
_entity_poly.type
_entity_poly.pdbx_seq_one_letter_code
_entity_poly.pdbx_strand_id
1 'polypeptide(L)'
;VGGPSVSGCPEYYPDFDILHIGELGDATDRVIAYIDQQTQRPPEQIRWETQVRLPLTEFPIPAYHLINLDHYFIANIQFSSGCPYRCEFCDIPELYGRNPRMKTPEQVTAELDAMLRSGDPGAVYFVDDNFVGNRKAVMELLPHLIEWQKRHGYPVQ
;
A
#
# COMPACT_ATOMS: atom_id res chain seq x y z
N VAL A 1 -10.52 8.06 -9.89
CA VAL A 1 -9.19 8.40 -9.32
C VAL A 1 -9.22 8.18 -7.82
N GLY A 2 -8.05 8.00 -7.18
CA GLY A 2 -7.94 7.80 -5.74
C GLY A 2 -6.54 8.11 -5.22
N GLY A 3 -6.21 7.60 -4.03
CA GLY A 3 -4.91 7.83 -3.38
C GLY A 3 -4.94 8.96 -2.34
N PRO A 4 -3.81 9.23 -1.65
CA PRO A 4 -3.75 10.16 -0.51
C PRO A 4 -4.22 11.57 -0.85
N SER A 5 -3.85 12.08 -2.02
CA SER A 5 -4.26 13.43 -2.45
C SER A 5 -5.77 13.57 -2.63
N VAL A 6 -6.41 12.59 -3.28
CA VAL A 6 -7.88 12.55 -3.44
C VAL A 6 -8.56 12.32 -2.09
N SER A 7 -7.94 11.54 -1.21
CA SER A 7 -8.49 11.22 0.10
C SER A 7 -8.45 12.40 1.07
N GLY A 8 -7.40 13.23 0.99
CA GLY A 8 -7.26 14.42 1.83
C GLY A 8 -8.04 15.65 1.33
N CYS A 9 -8.19 15.80 0.00
CA CYS A 9 -8.85 16.96 -0.60
C CYS A 9 -9.73 16.56 -1.80
N PRO A 10 -10.80 15.75 -1.62
CA PRO A 10 -11.63 15.25 -2.72
C PRO A 10 -12.31 16.36 -3.53
N GLU A 11 -12.55 17.52 -2.92
CA GLU A 11 -13.10 18.71 -3.56
C GLU A 11 -12.20 19.32 -4.65
N TYR A 12 -10.89 19.01 -4.65
CA TYR A 12 -9.96 19.46 -5.70
C TYR A 12 -10.04 18.60 -6.98
N TYR A 13 -10.90 17.59 -7.01
CA TYR A 13 -11.07 16.68 -8.13
C TYR A 13 -12.51 16.73 -8.71
N PRO A 14 -13.07 17.90 -9.05
CA PRO A 14 -14.46 18.00 -9.50
C PRO A 14 -14.68 17.38 -10.90
N ASP A 15 -13.64 17.33 -11.73
CA ASP A 15 -13.74 16.90 -13.13
C ASP A 15 -13.72 15.38 -13.32
N PHE A 16 -13.56 14.61 -12.25
CA PHE A 16 -13.49 13.15 -12.29
C PHE A 16 -14.83 12.52 -11.97
N ASP A 17 -15.18 11.44 -12.66
CA ASP A 17 -16.49 10.80 -12.49
C ASP A 17 -16.60 9.96 -11.22
N ILE A 18 -15.51 9.33 -10.80
CA ILE A 18 -15.48 8.42 -9.67
C ILE A 18 -14.26 8.76 -8.81
N LEU A 19 -14.52 9.08 -7.55
CA LEU A 19 -13.51 9.26 -6.51
C LEU A 19 -13.53 8.07 -5.55
N HIS A 20 -12.36 7.45 -5.36
CA HIS A 20 -12.09 6.49 -4.30
C HIS A 20 -11.33 7.21 -3.19
N ILE A 21 -11.91 7.26 -1.99
CA ILE A 21 -11.43 8.03 -0.84
C ILE A 21 -11.06 7.03 0.26
N GLY A 22 -9.84 7.13 0.77
CA GLY A 22 -9.29 6.24 1.77
C GLY A 22 -8.44 5.10 1.19
N GLU A 23 -7.94 4.25 2.08
CA GLU A 23 -7.13 3.08 1.72
C GLU A 23 -7.99 1.92 1.18
N LEU A 24 -7.34 0.84 0.73
CA LEU A 24 -7.98 -0.41 0.34
C LEU A 24 -8.95 -0.93 1.41
N GLY A 25 -10.14 -1.33 0.99
CA GLY A 25 -11.26 -1.71 1.87
C GLY A 25 -12.59 -1.78 1.12
N ASP A 26 -13.70 -1.71 1.84
CA ASP A 26 -15.06 -1.88 1.32
C ASP A 26 -15.41 -0.95 0.14
N ALA A 27 -14.92 0.30 0.13
CA ALA A 27 -15.11 1.20 -1.00
C ALA A 27 -14.40 0.72 -2.28
N THR A 28 -13.32 -0.03 -2.15
CA THR A 28 -12.58 -0.58 -3.31
C THR A 28 -13.41 -1.65 -4.00
N ASP A 29 -14.03 -2.54 -3.22
CA ASP A 29 -14.93 -3.57 -3.75
C ASP A 29 -16.12 -2.94 -4.47
N ARG A 30 -16.66 -1.84 -3.93
CA ARG A 30 -17.73 -1.07 -4.57
C ARG A 30 -17.30 -0.45 -5.89
N VAL A 31 -16.10 0.12 -5.96
CA VAL A 31 -15.53 0.65 -7.22
C VAL A 31 -15.43 -0.45 -8.26
N ILE A 32 -14.83 -1.59 -7.91
CA ILE A 32 -14.63 -2.71 -8.85
C ILE A 32 -15.98 -3.26 -9.31
N ALA A 33 -16.88 -3.55 -8.38
CA ALA A 33 -18.21 -4.07 -8.70
C ALA A 33 -19.01 -3.13 -9.60
N TYR A 34 -18.88 -1.81 -9.41
CA TYR A 34 -19.53 -0.84 -10.28
C TYR A 34 -18.93 -0.84 -11.68
N ILE A 35 -17.60 -0.81 -11.81
CA ILE A 35 -16.93 -0.79 -13.11
C ILE A 35 -17.19 -2.08 -13.90
N ASP A 36 -17.29 -3.23 -13.22
CA ASP A 36 -17.61 -4.52 -13.86
C ASP A 36 -19.04 -4.58 -14.43
N GLN A 37 -19.97 -3.83 -13.82
CA GLN A 37 -21.39 -3.87 -14.19
C GLN A 37 -21.81 -2.72 -15.11
N GLN A 38 -21.13 -1.58 -15.02
CA GLN A 38 -21.53 -0.35 -15.69
C GLN A 38 -20.62 -0.06 -16.88
N THR A 39 -21.23 0.14 -18.04
CA THR A 39 -20.53 0.47 -19.29
C THR A 39 -20.70 1.93 -19.69
N GLN A 40 -21.52 2.69 -18.95
CA GLN A 40 -21.82 4.09 -19.21
C GLN A 40 -21.23 4.97 -18.11
N ARG A 41 -20.86 6.20 -18.49
CA ARG A 41 -20.41 7.24 -17.56
C ARG A 41 -21.54 7.55 -16.57
N PRO A 42 -21.27 7.67 -15.25
CA PRO A 42 -22.29 8.07 -14.30
C PRO A 42 -22.81 9.49 -14.62
N PRO A 43 -24.10 9.77 -14.39
CA PRO A 43 -24.67 11.10 -14.65
C PRO A 43 -24.15 12.17 -13.67
N GLU A 44 -23.62 11.75 -12.52
CA GLU A 44 -23.07 12.62 -11.48
C GLU A 44 -21.80 11.99 -10.90
N GLN A 45 -20.93 12.80 -10.30
CA GLN A 45 -19.72 12.29 -9.65
C GLN A 45 -20.08 11.36 -8.50
N ILE A 46 -19.51 10.15 -8.52
CA ILE A 46 -19.64 9.17 -7.44
C ILE A 46 -18.43 9.30 -6.53
N ARG A 47 -18.68 9.32 -5.21
CA ARG A 47 -17.64 9.29 -4.19
C ARG A 47 -17.86 8.09 -3.29
N TRP A 48 -16.88 7.19 -3.25
CA TRP A 48 -16.86 6.10 -2.29
C TRP A 48 -15.72 6.24 -1.32
N GLU A 49 -16.09 6.35 -0.05
CA GLU A 49 -15.17 6.48 1.06
C GLU A 49 -15.09 5.17 1.82
N THR A 50 -13.88 4.66 2.00
CA THR A 50 -13.60 3.43 2.76
C THR A 50 -14.03 3.61 4.21
N GLN A 51 -15.03 2.85 4.63
CA GLN A 51 -15.49 2.81 6.03
C GLN A 51 -14.83 1.66 6.78
N VAL A 52 -14.61 0.55 6.09
CA VAL A 52 -13.96 -0.65 6.65
C VAL A 52 -12.72 -0.94 5.81
N ARG A 53 -11.55 -0.62 6.38
CA ARG A 53 -10.27 -0.90 5.74
C ARG A 53 -10.00 -2.41 5.74
N LEU A 54 -9.46 -2.90 4.64
CA LEU A 54 -8.98 -4.28 4.57
C LEU A 54 -7.79 -4.44 5.54
N PRO A 55 -7.71 -5.54 6.31
CA PRO A 55 -6.52 -5.83 7.09
C PRO A 55 -5.29 -5.98 6.19
N LEU A 56 -4.14 -5.43 6.59
CA LEU A 56 -2.89 -5.55 5.82
C LEU A 56 -2.46 -7.01 5.60
N THR A 57 -2.83 -7.90 6.53
CA THR A 57 -2.61 -9.35 6.42
C THR A 57 -3.40 -10.00 5.28
N GLU A 58 -4.40 -9.32 4.74
CA GLU A 58 -5.22 -9.77 3.61
C GLU A 58 -4.89 -9.05 2.31
N PHE A 59 -3.91 -8.13 2.31
CA PHE A 59 -3.47 -7.49 1.08
C PHE A 59 -2.83 -8.55 0.17
N PRO A 60 -3.21 -8.58 -1.12
CA PRO A 60 -2.54 -9.45 -2.07
C PRO A 60 -1.11 -8.96 -2.31
N ILE A 61 -0.24 -9.89 -2.71
CA ILE A 61 1.06 -9.51 -3.29
C ILE A 61 0.76 -8.59 -4.49
N PRO A 62 1.35 -7.39 -4.56
CA PRO A 62 1.18 -6.51 -5.72
C PRO A 62 1.52 -7.25 -7.01
N ALA A 63 0.86 -6.89 -8.11
CA ALA A 63 0.99 -7.59 -9.38
C ALA A 63 2.33 -7.31 -10.09
N TYR A 64 3.46 -7.54 -9.43
CA TYR A 64 4.82 -7.32 -9.95
C TYR A 64 5.05 -8.06 -11.27
N HIS A 65 4.41 -9.22 -11.47
CA HIS A 65 4.46 -10.00 -12.71
C HIS A 65 3.89 -9.27 -13.95
N LEU A 66 3.19 -8.15 -13.79
CA LEU A 66 2.66 -7.33 -14.88
C LEU A 66 3.61 -6.21 -15.31
N ILE A 67 4.73 -6.01 -14.59
CA ILE A 67 5.72 -4.97 -14.86
C ILE A 67 7.13 -5.57 -14.93
N ASN A 68 8.03 -4.89 -15.65
CA ASN A 68 9.45 -5.17 -15.57
C ASN A 68 10.07 -4.22 -14.54
N LEU A 69 10.57 -4.75 -13.41
CA LEU A 69 11.17 -3.93 -12.37
C LEU A 69 12.49 -3.27 -12.78
N ASP A 70 13.17 -3.78 -13.82
CA ASP A 70 14.39 -3.17 -14.37
C ASP A 70 14.12 -1.79 -15.00
N HIS A 71 12.86 -1.45 -15.28
CA HIS A 71 12.46 -0.14 -15.78
C HIS A 71 12.29 0.91 -14.67
N TYR A 72 12.42 0.52 -13.40
CA TYR A 72 12.19 1.37 -12.24
C TYR A 72 13.49 1.60 -11.48
N PHE A 73 13.66 2.82 -10.95
CA PHE A 73 14.86 3.18 -10.19
C PHE A 73 14.96 2.47 -8.83
N ILE A 74 13.81 2.20 -8.20
CA ILE A 74 13.72 1.56 -6.89
C ILE A 74 12.37 0.83 -6.78
N ALA A 75 12.37 -0.35 -6.16
CA ALA A 75 11.13 -1.02 -5.80
C ALA A 75 10.64 -0.56 -4.42
N ASN A 76 9.33 -0.58 -4.21
CA ASN A 76 8.72 -0.13 -2.97
C ASN A 76 8.00 -1.29 -2.29
N ILE A 77 8.16 -1.41 -0.98
CA ILE A 77 7.44 -2.39 -0.16
C ILE A 77 6.78 -1.68 1.03
N GLN A 78 5.56 -2.09 1.36
CA GLN A 78 4.85 -1.59 2.55
C GLN A 78 4.76 -2.72 3.57
N PHE A 79 5.30 -2.50 4.75
CA PHE A 79 5.18 -3.40 5.91
C PHE A 79 4.08 -2.93 6.86
N SER A 80 3.92 -1.62 7.04
CA SER A 80 2.93 -1.04 7.96
C SER A 80 2.18 0.16 7.38
N SER A 81 0.99 0.42 7.90
CA SER A 81 0.12 1.54 7.52
C SER A 81 -0.55 2.14 8.75
N GLY A 82 -0.53 3.47 8.85
CA GLY A 82 -1.03 4.23 9.99
C GLY A 82 0.03 4.49 11.05
N CYS A 83 -0.21 5.50 11.89
CA CYS A 83 0.76 5.99 12.86
C CYS A 83 0.08 6.51 14.14
N PRO A 84 0.52 6.14 15.36
CA PRO A 84 -0.16 6.51 16.60
C PRO A 84 0.17 7.94 17.06
N TYR A 85 1.20 8.55 16.48
CA TYR A 85 1.65 9.89 16.84
C TYR A 85 0.63 10.97 16.44
N ARG A 86 0.82 12.18 16.97
CA ARG A 86 -0.05 13.36 16.78
C ARG A 86 0.76 14.56 16.34
N CYS A 87 1.66 14.35 15.39
CA CYS A 87 2.42 15.41 14.79
C CYS A 87 1.45 16.40 14.12
N GLU A 88 1.52 17.68 14.47
CA GLU A 88 0.58 18.71 13.98
C GLU A 88 0.65 18.94 12.47
N PHE A 89 1.76 18.52 11.85
CA PHE A 89 2.03 18.65 10.43
C PHE A 89 1.64 17.42 9.60
N CYS A 90 1.17 16.35 10.24
CA CYS A 90 1.06 15.02 9.62
C CYS A 90 -0.40 14.62 9.39
N ASP A 91 -0.71 14.23 8.16
CA ASP A 91 -2.02 13.78 7.69
C ASP A 91 -2.23 12.25 7.82
N ILE A 92 -1.15 11.49 8.03
CA ILE A 92 -1.18 10.02 8.15
C ILE A 92 -2.25 9.50 9.12
N PRO A 93 -2.38 10.02 10.37
CA PRO A 93 -3.35 9.47 11.29
C PRO A 93 -4.81 9.66 10.84
N GLU A 94 -5.06 10.69 10.03
CA GLU A 94 -6.37 10.96 9.41
C GLU A 94 -6.60 10.01 8.22
N LEU A 95 -5.63 9.93 7.30
CA LEU A 95 -5.73 9.13 6.08
C LEU A 95 -5.75 7.61 6.36
N TYR A 96 -4.79 7.13 7.16
CA TYR A 96 -4.49 5.70 7.31
C TYR A 96 -4.82 5.16 8.71
N GLY A 97 -5.19 6.04 9.64
CA GLY A 97 -5.62 5.71 10.98
C GLY A 97 -4.51 5.75 12.02
N ARG A 98 -4.95 5.76 13.29
CA ARG A 98 -4.07 5.92 14.46
C ARG A 98 -3.48 4.62 14.99
N ASN A 99 -4.04 3.48 14.59
CA ASN A 99 -3.59 2.17 15.02
C ASN A 99 -2.79 1.54 13.88
N PRO A 100 -1.45 1.45 13.97
CA PRO A 100 -0.64 0.82 12.94
C PRO A 100 -1.10 -0.61 12.70
N ARG A 101 -1.45 -0.89 11.46
CA ARG A 101 -1.68 -2.24 10.95
C ARG A 101 -0.39 -2.69 10.27
N MET A 102 -0.14 -3.99 10.27
CA MET A 102 1.12 -4.55 9.78
C MET A 102 0.86 -5.80 8.95
N LYS A 103 1.70 -6.02 7.95
CA LYS A 103 1.85 -7.31 7.28
C LYS A 103 2.66 -8.26 8.16
N THR A 104 2.56 -9.56 7.87
CA THR A 104 3.44 -10.54 8.50
C THR A 104 4.84 -10.53 7.84
N PRO A 105 5.89 -10.97 8.53
CA PRO A 105 7.22 -11.14 7.92
C PRO A 105 7.22 -12.03 6.67
N GLU A 106 6.35 -13.04 6.63
CA GLU A 106 6.18 -13.94 5.49
C GLU A 106 5.60 -13.21 4.27
N GLN A 107 4.62 -12.32 4.46
CA GLN A 107 4.11 -11.49 3.36
C GLN A 107 5.21 -10.59 2.79
N VAL A 108 6.00 -9.94 3.65
CA VAL A 108 7.10 -9.07 3.21
C VAL A 108 8.12 -9.85 2.40
N THR A 109 8.58 -11.01 2.91
CA THR A 109 9.56 -11.83 2.18
C THR A 109 9.00 -12.44 0.89
N ALA A 110 7.71 -12.80 0.85
CA ALA A 110 7.04 -13.26 -0.37
C ALA A 110 6.91 -12.16 -1.44
N GLU A 111 6.70 -10.90 -1.03
CA GLU A 111 6.75 -9.75 -1.95
C GLU A 111 8.15 -9.54 -2.50
N LEU A 112 9.19 -9.63 -1.68
CA LEU A 112 10.58 -9.55 -2.15
C LEU A 112 10.91 -10.67 -3.16
N ASP A 113 10.45 -11.91 -2.90
CA ASP A 113 10.59 -13.01 -3.87
C ASP A 113 9.85 -12.72 -5.19
N ALA A 114 8.67 -12.09 -5.12
CA ALA A 114 7.90 -11.71 -6.30
C ALA A 114 8.57 -10.58 -7.09
N MET A 115 9.23 -9.64 -6.40
CA MET A 115 10.04 -8.60 -7.03
C MET A 115 11.22 -9.21 -7.79
N LEU A 116 12.03 -10.06 -7.17
CA LEU A 116 13.19 -10.70 -7.82
C LEU A 116 12.80 -11.52 -9.07
N ARG A 117 11.60 -12.11 -9.08
CA ARG A 117 11.07 -12.82 -10.27
C ARG A 117 10.69 -11.88 -11.42
N SER A 118 10.46 -10.60 -11.13
CA SER A 118 9.95 -9.59 -12.07
C SER A 118 11.02 -8.57 -12.51
N GLY A 119 12.26 -8.71 -12.01
CA GLY A 119 13.42 -7.88 -12.33
C GLY A 119 14.36 -7.73 -11.13
N ASP A 120 15.48 -7.06 -11.32
CA ASP A 120 16.44 -6.72 -10.27
C ASP A 120 16.45 -5.19 -10.05
N PRO A 121 15.62 -4.67 -9.12
CA PRO A 121 15.56 -3.23 -8.87
C PRO A 121 16.82 -2.68 -8.20
N GLY A 122 17.75 -3.53 -7.75
CA GLY A 122 18.97 -3.15 -7.01
C GLY A 122 18.72 -2.59 -5.60
N ALA A 123 17.58 -1.96 -5.33
CA ALA A 123 17.20 -1.41 -4.03
C ALA A 123 15.70 -1.57 -3.77
N VAL A 124 15.34 -1.78 -2.50
CA VAL A 124 13.94 -1.83 -2.03
C VAL A 124 13.71 -0.83 -0.90
N TYR A 125 12.74 0.07 -1.08
CA TYR A 125 12.39 1.10 -0.11
C TYR A 125 11.11 0.75 0.66
N PHE A 126 11.18 0.82 1.99
CA PHE A 126 10.00 0.70 2.84
C PHE A 126 9.22 2.02 2.83
N VAL A 127 8.01 1.99 2.26
CA VAL A 127 7.12 3.18 2.13
C VAL A 127 6.22 3.40 3.35
N ASP A 128 6.53 2.76 4.47
CA ASP A 128 5.80 2.88 5.72
C ASP A 128 5.79 4.33 6.23
N ASP A 129 4.65 4.77 6.75
CA ASP A 129 4.52 6.08 7.38
C ASP A 129 5.50 6.27 8.55
N ASN A 130 5.75 5.17 9.28
CA ASN A 130 6.75 5.08 10.32
C ASN A 130 7.18 3.62 10.51
N PHE A 131 8.20 3.20 9.77
CA PHE A 131 8.74 1.84 9.85
C PHE A 131 9.06 1.40 11.28
N VAL A 132 9.65 2.28 12.10
CA VAL A 132 10.02 2.00 13.50
C VAL A 132 8.91 2.32 14.51
N GLY A 133 7.71 2.65 14.04
CA GLY A 133 6.56 3.04 14.86
C GLY A 133 6.10 1.94 15.79
N ASN A 134 6.28 0.67 15.41
CA ASN A 134 6.12 -0.50 16.27
C ASN A 134 7.43 -1.28 16.37
N ARG A 135 8.25 -0.92 17.35
CA ARG A 135 9.56 -1.56 17.58
C ARG A 135 9.48 -3.08 17.76
N LYS A 136 8.43 -3.59 18.41
CA LYS A 136 8.28 -5.04 18.62
C LYS A 136 8.13 -5.76 17.28
N ALA A 137 7.28 -5.24 16.40
CA ALA A 137 7.04 -5.84 15.10
C ALA A 137 8.26 -5.73 14.17
N VAL A 138 8.99 -4.61 14.22
CA VAL A 138 10.26 -4.48 13.48
C VAL A 138 11.28 -5.51 13.97
N MET A 139 11.42 -5.70 15.28
CA MET A 139 12.33 -6.71 15.85
C MET A 139 11.93 -8.14 15.47
N GLU A 140 10.66 -8.37 15.13
CA GLU A 140 10.16 -9.63 14.59
C GLU A 140 10.44 -9.76 13.09
N LEU A 141 10.30 -8.69 12.31
CA LEU A 141 10.57 -8.67 10.87
C LEU A 141 12.06 -8.80 10.51
N LEU A 142 12.94 -8.08 11.21
CA LEU A 142 14.36 -7.97 10.85
C LEU A 142 15.09 -9.33 10.72
N PRO A 143 14.90 -10.32 11.62
CA PRO A 143 15.49 -11.65 11.44
C PRO A 143 15.08 -12.32 10.13
N HIS A 144 13.83 -12.17 9.69
CA HIS A 144 13.34 -12.74 8.44
C HIS A 144 13.99 -12.06 7.23
N LEU A 145 14.19 -10.74 7.27
CA LEU A 145 14.89 -10.01 6.21
C LEU A 145 16.37 -10.37 6.14
N ILE A 146 17.04 -10.53 7.28
CA ILE A 146 18.45 -10.95 7.34
C ILE A 146 18.61 -12.35 6.72
N GLU A 147 17.73 -13.28 7.09
CA GLU A 147 17.77 -14.64 6.56
C GLU A 147 17.41 -14.67 5.07
N TRP A 148 16.44 -13.86 4.64
CA TRP A 148 16.08 -13.72 3.24
C TRP A 148 17.24 -13.16 2.40
N GLN A 149 17.92 -12.09 2.84
CA GLN A 149 19.09 -11.53 2.16
C GLN A 149 20.22 -12.56 2.05
N LYS A 150 20.54 -13.28 3.14
CA LYS A 150 21.59 -14.32 3.15
C LYS A 150 21.31 -15.43 2.15
N ARG A 151 20.06 -15.93 2.12
CA ARG A 151 19.66 -17.03 1.22
C ARG A 151 19.77 -16.64 -0.26
N HIS A 152 19.56 -15.37 -0.58
CA HIS A 152 19.59 -14.88 -1.96
C HIS A 152 20.92 -14.21 -2.34
N GLY A 153 21.92 -14.20 -1.46
CA GLY A 153 23.24 -13.62 -1.75
C GLY A 153 23.29 -12.09 -1.75
N TYR A 154 22.43 -11.45 -0.95
CA TYR A 154 22.31 -9.99 -0.82
C TYR A 154 21.93 -9.28 -2.13
N PRO A 155 20.81 -9.63 -2.78
CA PRO A 155 20.47 -9.14 -4.12
C PRO A 155 20.05 -7.67 -4.15
N VAL A 156 19.53 -7.12 -3.05
CA VAL A 156 18.98 -5.75 -3.00
C VAL A 156 19.58 -4.97 -1.84
N GLN A 157 19.68 -3.65 -2.00
CA GLN A 157 20.02 -2.70 -0.94
C GLN A 157 18.79 -2.30 -0.12
#